data_AF-A0A818G7G8-F1
#
_entry.id   AF-A0A818G7G8-F1
#
_cell.length_a   1.000
_cell.length_b   1.000
_cell.length_c   1.000
_cell.angle_alpha   90.00
_cell.angle_beta   90.00
_cell.angle_gamma   90.00
#
_symmetry.space_group_name_H-M   'P 1'
#
loop_
_entity.id
_entity.type
_entity.pdbx_description
1 polymer ?
#
loop_
_entity_poly.entity_id
_entity_poly.type
_entity_poly.pdbx_seq_one_letter_code
_entity_poly.pdbx_strand_id
1 'polypeptide(L)'
;MGPFIVYRGQGMLNDEFIGIRNNIGGLLSFNSFLSTSDDLKVAMEFAQRSVGRPGKTSVLFEIEVDPTLTSTPFASLNNVTSSKEKEKETLFSMHTVFQIVQVKEDNNQIWKIILKLVSNNNLQITQLTEQIRREIGEGSAIDRLGRLMIALGELEKAEAIYELLCELTSENDKKTVAWIRNQSGYIKYKQEQYSEAQAFYKDAREIQEKMRPSTDIDLAVTYSNMGLLYTNLNDTSNALLYHQKALEIREKNLKVNHQDLATTYNNIGLVYYQRQEFSTALSYYEKTLKIYQQILPANHSWLATTYKNIGLAQISKGEHTTGLDNLCKAMDIRKMVLPPNHPSIASICSTIGEVYRETKEYPTALKFYEEALVIEKNAPQINYSSLAMTYYKISRILSELKRHDSAAKYAELAVQSASKSSTPSDNDKKIYKDNFERLQTKLS
;
A
#
# COMPACT_ATOMS: atom_id res chain seq x y z
N MET A 1 -3.06 -44.96 19.31
CA MET A 1 -1.67 -45.05 18.79
C MET A 1 -0.85 -44.01 19.52
N GLY A 2 0.39 -44.33 19.93
CA GLY A 2 1.32 -43.33 20.45
C GLY A 2 1.92 -42.50 19.29
N PRO A 3 2.69 -41.44 19.60
CA PRO A 3 3.44 -40.71 18.59
C PRO A 3 4.32 -41.65 17.75
N PHE A 4 4.42 -41.39 16.45
CA PHE A 4 5.23 -42.18 15.52
C PHE A 4 6.01 -41.27 14.57
N ILE A 5 7.01 -41.84 13.89
CA ILE A 5 7.91 -41.10 13.01
C ILE A 5 7.73 -41.58 11.57
N VAL A 6 7.69 -40.64 10.64
CA VAL A 6 7.74 -40.90 9.20
C VAL A 6 8.86 -40.09 8.56
N TYR A 7 9.32 -40.57 7.41
CA TYR A 7 10.52 -40.10 6.74
C TYR A 7 10.26 -39.73 5.29
N ARG A 8 11.01 -38.74 4.81
CA ARG A 8 11.04 -38.38 3.39
C ARG A 8 12.41 -37.87 2.99
N GLY A 9 13.09 -38.58 2.10
CA GLY A 9 14.32 -38.10 1.48
C GLY A 9 14.06 -37.42 0.15
N GLN A 10 14.74 -36.31 -0.12
CA GLN A 10 14.70 -35.62 -1.41
C GLN A 10 15.87 -34.67 -1.61
N GLY A 11 16.05 -34.20 -2.84
CA GLY A 11 16.91 -33.05 -3.13
C GLY A 11 16.09 -31.75 -3.13
N MET A 12 16.59 -30.74 -2.41
CA MET A 12 15.98 -29.42 -2.28
C MET A 12 16.90 -28.35 -2.91
N LEU A 13 16.35 -27.24 -3.40
CA LEU A 13 17.18 -26.13 -3.89
C LEU A 13 17.99 -25.52 -2.74
N ASN A 14 19.22 -25.08 -3.00
CA ASN A 14 20.09 -24.54 -1.95
C ASN A 14 19.46 -23.34 -1.21
N ASP A 15 18.78 -22.45 -1.93
CA ASP A 15 18.14 -21.27 -1.32
C ASP A 15 16.96 -21.65 -0.41
N GLU A 16 16.16 -22.64 -0.81
CA GLU A 16 15.08 -23.19 0.02
C GLU A 16 15.64 -23.83 1.29
N PHE A 17 16.72 -24.61 1.17
CA PHE A 17 17.39 -25.23 2.30
C PHE A 17 17.96 -24.18 3.27
N ILE A 18 18.63 -23.14 2.76
CA ILE A 18 19.14 -22.03 3.57
C ILE A 18 17.97 -21.34 4.30
N GLY A 19 16.85 -21.15 3.62
CA GLY A 19 15.61 -20.64 4.21
C GLY A 19 15.14 -21.48 5.41
N ILE A 20 15.09 -22.81 5.26
CA ILE A 20 14.71 -23.71 6.37
C ILE A 20 15.74 -23.64 7.51
N ARG A 21 17.04 -23.69 7.19
CA ARG A 21 18.13 -23.69 8.18
C ARG A 21 18.14 -22.41 9.03
N ASN A 22 17.79 -21.27 8.44
CA ASN A 22 17.75 -19.99 9.15
C ASN A 22 16.47 -19.79 9.98
N ASN A 23 15.44 -20.63 9.78
CA ASN A 23 14.13 -20.51 10.42
C ASN A 23 13.82 -21.66 11.39
N ILE A 24 14.82 -22.13 12.14
CA ILE A 24 14.61 -23.10 13.23
C ILE A 24 13.63 -22.51 14.25
N GLY A 25 12.60 -23.26 14.62
CA GLY A 25 11.48 -22.83 15.46
C GLY A 25 10.30 -22.23 14.69
N GLY A 26 10.46 -21.95 13.40
CA GLY A 26 9.40 -21.48 12.50
C GLY A 26 8.54 -22.60 11.92
N LEU A 27 7.61 -22.23 11.04
CA LEU A 27 6.64 -23.12 10.40
C LEU A 27 7.02 -23.43 8.95
N LEU A 28 6.73 -24.64 8.50
CA LEU A 28 6.94 -25.15 7.15
C LEU A 28 5.66 -25.81 6.64
N SER A 29 5.25 -25.49 5.42
CA SER A 29 4.20 -26.21 4.69
C SER A 29 4.70 -26.62 3.31
N PHE A 30 4.04 -27.61 2.72
CA PHE A 30 4.37 -28.07 1.37
C PHE A 30 3.25 -27.67 0.41
N ASN A 31 3.61 -27.15 -0.76
CA ASN A 31 2.65 -26.69 -1.79
C ASN A 31 1.91 -27.84 -2.51
N SER A 32 2.11 -29.09 -2.08
CA SER A 32 1.53 -30.29 -2.68
C SER A 32 1.38 -31.37 -1.60
N PHE A 33 0.66 -32.45 -1.91
CA PHE A 33 0.55 -33.60 -1.02
C PHE A 33 1.94 -34.12 -0.64
N LEU A 34 2.15 -34.37 0.65
CA LEU A 34 3.41 -34.90 1.15
C LEU A 34 3.28 -36.41 1.35
N SER A 35 3.89 -37.17 0.45
CA SER A 35 4.13 -38.60 0.59
C SER A 35 5.37 -38.87 1.45
N THR A 36 5.22 -39.77 2.43
CA THR A 36 6.24 -40.15 3.41
C THR A 36 6.20 -41.64 3.69
N SER A 37 7.31 -42.22 4.15
CA SER A 37 7.39 -43.63 4.50
C SER A 37 7.72 -43.81 5.98
N ASP A 38 7.21 -44.87 6.62
CA ASP A 38 7.69 -45.27 7.95
C ASP A 38 9.05 -46.01 7.91
N ASP A 39 9.52 -46.38 6.71
CA ASP A 39 10.81 -47.03 6.50
C ASP A 39 11.90 -46.01 6.17
N LEU A 40 12.80 -45.83 7.13
CA LEU A 40 13.97 -44.95 7.00
C LEU A 40 14.85 -45.32 5.80
N LYS A 41 15.00 -46.61 5.47
CA LYS A 41 15.88 -47.06 4.36
C LYS A 41 15.35 -46.56 3.03
N VAL A 42 14.05 -46.70 2.81
CA VAL A 42 13.37 -46.22 1.59
C VAL A 42 13.57 -44.72 1.44
N ALA A 43 13.31 -43.95 2.50
CA ALA A 43 13.51 -42.50 2.47
C ALA A 43 14.98 -42.12 2.24
N MET A 44 15.93 -42.84 2.84
CA MET A 44 17.37 -42.58 2.65
C MET A 44 17.83 -42.81 1.21
N GLU A 45 17.32 -43.82 0.51
CA GLU A 45 17.62 -44.01 -0.91
C GLU A 45 17.23 -42.79 -1.76
N PHE A 46 16.07 -42.18 -1.48
CA PHE A 46 15.63 -40.98 -2.19
C PHE A 46 16.51 -39.75 -1.86
N ALA A 47 16.97 -39.60 -0.61
CA ALA A 47 17.92 -38.55 -0.24
C ALA A 47 19.26 -38.74 -0.96
N GLN A 48 19.80 -39.96 -0.96
CA GLN A 48 21.09 -40.30 -1.58
C GLN A 48 21.12 -40.02 -3.08
N ARG A 49 20.02 -40.21 -3.81
CA ARG A 49 19.92 -39.90 -5.26
C ARG A 49 20.24 -38.44 -5.61
N SER A 50 20.19 -37.55 -4.62
CA SER A 50 20.40 -36.11 -4.79
C SER A 50 21.79 -35.65 -4.36
N VAL A 51 22.60 -36.53 -3.76
CA VAL A 51 23.95 -36.19 -3.27
C VAL A 51 24.85 -35.85 -4.46
N GLY A 52 25.60 -34.77 -4.34
CA GLY A 52 26.50 -34.28 -5.39
C GLY A 52 25.82 -33.61 -6.57
N ARG A 53 24.50 -33.41 -6.58
CA ARG A 53 23.82 -32.68 -7.66
C ARG A 53 24.06 -31.16 -7.54
N PRO A 54 24.51 -30.47 -8.60
CA PRO A 54 24.74 -29.03 -8.56
C PRO A 54 23.46 -28.25 -8.20
N GLY A 55 23.59 -27.25 -7.32
CA GLY A 55 22.49 -26.38 -6.91
C GLY A 55 21.44 -27.02 -6.00
N LYS A 56 21.65 -28.27 -5.55
CA LYS A 56 20.74 -28.97 -4.65
C LYS A 56 21.45 -29.43 -3.38
N THR A 57 20.73 -29.33 -2.27
CA THR A 57 21.10 -29.92 -0.98
C THR A 57 20.27 -31.18 -0.76
N SER A 58 20.92 -32.28 -0.39
CA SER A 58 20.24 -33.54 -0.07
C SER A 58 19.70 -33.48 1.34
N VAL A 59 18.40 -33.70 1.50
CA VAL A 59 17.72 -33.60 2.78
C VAL A 59 16.95 -34.88 3.11
N LEU A 60 16.93 -35.22 4.40
CA LEU A 60 16.06 -36.24 4.98
C LEU A 60 15.16 -35.56 6.01
N PHE A 61 13.87 -35.49 5.71
CA PHE A 61 12.88 -35.09 6.69
C PHE A 61 12.57 -36.25 7.62
N GLU A 62 12.67 -36.00 8.92
CA GLU A 62 12.19 -36.88 9.99
C GLU A 62 11.02 -36.16 10.67
N ILE A 63 9.82 -36.72 10.56
CA ILE A 63 8.59 -36.05 10.96
C ILE A 63 7.99 -36.80 12.14
N GLU A 64 7.95 -36.15 13.30
CA GLU A 64 7.23 -36.62 14.47
C GLU A 64 5.73 -36.33 14.33
N VAL A 65 4.93 -37.38 14.31
CA VAL A 65 3.47 -37.32 14.16
C VAL A 65 2.82 -37.72 15.47
N ASP A 66 2.08 -36.79 16.05
CA ASP A 66 1.18 -37.05 17.17
C ASP A 66 -0.23 -37.36 16.63
N PRO A 67 -0.70 -38.62 16.70
CA PRO A 67 -2.00 -39.02 16.16
C PRO A 67 -3.19 -38.47 16.95
N THR A 68 -2.97 -37.84 18.11
CA THR A 68 -4.04 -37.18 18.88
C THR A 68 -4.43 -35.82 18.30
N LEU A 69 -3.64 -35.28 17.35
CA LEU A 69 -3.92 -34.02 16.67
C LEU A 69 -5.00 -34.20 15.59
N THR A 70 -6.26 -34.07 15.99
CA THR A 70 -7.43 -34.27 15.12
C THR A 70 -7.65 -33.19 14.07
N SER A 71 -6.94 -32.06 14.15
CA SER A 71 -7.12 -30.90 13.26
C SER A 71 -6.39 -30.98 11.93
N THR A 72 -5.47 -31.95 11.77
CA THR A 72 -4.60 -32.08 10.59
C THR A 72 -4.80 -33.45 9.95
N PRO A 73 -5.47 -33.55 8.78
CA PRO A 73 -5.76 -34.82 8.16
C PRO A 73 -4.48 -35.39 7.53
N PHE A 74 -4.03 -36.53 8.05
CA PHE A 74 -3.08 -37.42 7.38
C PHE A 74 -3.70 -38.81 7.28
N ALA A 75 -3.36 -39.53 6.21
CA ALA A 75 -3.87 -40.87 5.96
C ALA A 75 -2.70 -41.85 5.89
N SER A 76 -2.78 -42.92 6.69
CA SER A 76 -1.94 -44.09 6.48
C SER A 76 -2.57 -44.97 5.41
N LEU A 77 -1.80 -45.29 4.37
CA LEU A 77 -2.27 -46.14 3.27
C LEU A 77 -2.11 -47.64 3.54
N ASN A 78 -1.51 -48.01 4.69
CA ASN A 78 -1.19 -49.39 5.06
C ASN A 78 -2.40 -50.35 5.02
N ASN A 79 -3.61 -49.82 5.22
CA ASN A 79 -4.85 -50.61 5.25
C ASN A 79 -5.68 -50.53 3.97
N VAL A 80 -5.25 -49.74 2.97
CA VAL A 80 -6.01 -49.46 1.74
C VAL A 80 -5.37 -50.16 0.53
N THR A 81 -4.07 -50.46 0.58
CA THR A 81 -3.35 -51.09 -0.52
C THR A 81 -3.59 -52.61 -0.55
N SER A 82 -3.73 -53.17 -1.76
CA SER A 82 -3.88 -54.62 -1.96
C SER A 82 -2.59 -55.40 -1.66
N SER A 83 -1.46 -54.69 -1.59
CA SER A 83 -0.12 -55.17 -1.24
C SER A 83 0.19 -54.89 0.25
N LYS A 84 -0.47 -55.61 1.16
CA LYS A 84 -0.37 -55.46 2.64
C LYS A 84 1.05 -55.46 3.22
N GLU A 85 2.07 -55.84 2.45
CA GLU A 85 3.46 -55.96 2.90
C GLU A 85 4.46 -54.99 2.22
N LYS A 86 4.05 -54.19 1.22
CA LYS A 86 5.01 -53.44 0.38
C LYS A 86 4.96 -51.91 0.48
N GLU A 87 3.83 -51.31 0.79
CA GLU A 87 3.70 -49.85 0.78
C GLU A 87 3.28 -49.34 2.15
N LYS A 88 4.29 -48.95 2.94
CA LYS A 88 4.10 -48.34 4.25
C LYS A 88 4.17 -46.82 4.15
N GLU A 89 3.13 -46.24 3.56
CA GLU A 89 3.07 -44.83 3.19
C GLU A 89 2.11 -44.05 4.09
N THR A 90 2.53 -42.84 4.47
CA THR A 90 1.68 -41.84 5.11
C THR A 90 1.60 -40.60 4.25
N LEU A 91 0.38 -40.18 3.93
CA LEU A 91 0.08 -38.99 3.12
C LEU A 91 -0.40 -37.84 4.00
N PHE A 92 0.15 -36.65 3.79
CA PHE A 92 -0.34 -35.40 4.37
C PHE A 92 -0.97 -34.50 3.31
N SER A 93 -2.05 -33.82 3.67
CA SER A 93 -2.72 -32.83 2.82
C SER A 93 -1.86 -31.58 2.57
N MET A 94 -2.18 -30.81 1.52
CA MET A 94 -1.45 -29.58 1.16
C MET A 94 -1.44 -28.50 2.26
N HIS A 95 -2.43 -28.50 3.15
CA HIS A 95 -2.55 -27.49 4.21
C HIS A 95 -1.91 -27.92 5.53
N THR A 96 -1.14 -29.02 5.52
CA THR A 96 -0.45 -29.50 6.71
C THR A 96 0.76 -28.63 7.01
N VAL A 97 0.86 -28.17 8.25
CA VAL A 97 1.93 -27.32 8.73
C VAL A 97 2.79 -28.09 9.74
N PHE A 98 4.10 -27.96 9.60
CA PHE A 98 5.10 -28.58 10.46
C PHE A 98 5.95 -27.49 11.12
N GLN A 99 6.40 -27.75 12.35
CA GLN A 99 7.39 -26.90 13.00
C GLN A 99 8.79 -27.45 12.71
N ILE A 100 9.71 -26.56 12.34
CA ILE A 100 11.12 -26.91 12.15
C ILE A 100 11.76 -27.00 13.53
N VAL A 101 11.96 -28.22 14.03
CA VAL A 101 12.52 -28.44 15.37
C VAL A 101 14.03 -28.32 15.34
N GLN A 102 14.68 -28.97 14.37
CA GLN A 102 16.13 -29.00 14.29
C GLN A 102 16.62 -29.32 12.88
N VAL A 103 17.80 -28.81 12.54
CA VAL A 103 18.55 -29.18 11.33
C VAL A 103 19.92 -29.69 11.75
N LYS A 104 20.30 -30.89 11.30
CA LYS A 104 21.60 -31.53 11.59
C LYS A 104 22.26 -31.98 10.29
N GLU A 105 23.57 -31.85 10.23
CA GLU A 105 24.36 -32.49 9.18
C GLU A 105 24.64 -33.94 9.57
N ASP A 106 24.35 -34.87 8.67
CA ASP A 106 24.79 -36.26 8.78
C ASP A 106 26.08 -36.44 7.98
N ASN A 107 26.97 -37.32 8.44
CA ASN A 107 28.33 -37.52 7.89
C ASN A 107 28.36 -37.97 6.42
N ASN A 108 27.19 -38.23 5.82
CA ASN A 108 26.98 -38.68 4.44
C ASN A 108 26.59 -37.56 3.45
N GLN A 109 26.88 -36.28 3.75
CA GLN A 109 26.45 -35.12 2.94
C GLN A 109 24.91 -35.00 2.79
N ILE A 110 24.17 -35.55 3.76
CA ILE A 110 22.71 -35.46 3.84
C ILE A 110 22.36 -34.65 5.08
N TRP A 111 21.48 -33.67 4.92
CA TRP A 111 20.99 -32.86 6.03
C TRP A 111 19.70 -33.44 6.58
N LYS A 112 19.72 -33.79 7.86
CA LYS A 112 18.54 -34.26 8.57
C LYS A 112 17.74 -33.09 9.12
N ILE A 113 16.48 -32.97 8.72
CA ILE A 113 15.57 -31.91 9.15
C ILE A 113 14.47 -32.57 9.99
N ILE A 114 14.47 -32.27 11.29
CA ILE A 114 13.49 -32.79 12.24
C ILE A 114 12.30 -31.84 12.25
N LEU A 115 11.14 -32.38 11.91
CA LEU A 115 9.87 -31.69 11.85
C LEU A 115 8.91 -32.28 12.87
N LYS A 116 8.04 -31.43 13.43
CA LYS A 116 6.94 -31.87 14.28
C LYS A 116 5.62 -31.43 13.68
N LEU A 117 4.65 -32.34 13.61
CA LEU A 117 3.30 -31.99 13.17
C LEU A 117 2.66 -30.98 14.14
N VAL A 118 2.10 -29.90 13.59
CA VAL A 118 1.53 -28.80 14.37
C VAL A 118 0.02 -28.76 14.23
N SER A 119 -0.68 -28.52 15.34
CA SER A 119 -2.13 -28.30 15.35
C SER A 119 -2.51 -26.83 15.28
N ASN A 120 -3.79 -26.57 15.05
CA ASN A 120 -4.34 -25.22 14.96
C ASN A 120 -4.20 -24.39 16.26
N ASN A 121 -3.83 -25.02 17.38
CA ASN A 121 -3.61 -24.37 18.67
C ASN A 121 -2.18 -23.80 18.84
N ASN A 122 -1.32 -23.91 17.83
CA ASN A 122 0.01 -23.33 17.88
C ASN A 122 -0.04 -21.80 17.84
N LEU A 123 0.67 -21.16 18.77
CA LEU A 123 0.67 -19.71 18.95
C LEU A 123 1.06 -18.94 17.67
N GLN A 124 2.03 -19.41 16.88
CA GLN A 124 2.42 -18.75 15.64
C GLN A 124 1.33 -18.87 14.57
N ILE A 125 0.65 -20.03 14.47
CA ILE A 125 -0.51 -20.20 13.57
C ILE A 125 -1.67 -19.33 14.03
N THR A 126 -1.95 -19.26 15.33
CA THR A 126 -2.99 -18.39 15.88
C THR A 126 -2.68 -16.92 15.63
N GLN A 127 -1.43 -16.47 15.84
CA GLN A 127 -1.00 -15.10 15.56
C GLN A 127 -1.12 -14.77 14.07
N LEU A 128 -0.69 -15.67 13.18
CA LEU A 128 -0.84 -15.51 11.74
C LEU A 128 -2.32 -15.45 11.35
N THR A 129 -3.15 -16.33 11.91
CA THR A 129 -4.60 -16.37 11.64
C THR A 129 -5.29 -15.12 12.14
N GLU A 130 -4.92 -14.61 13.32
CA GLU A 130 -5.46 -13.37 13.87
C GLU A 130 -4.96 -12.14 13.13
N GLN A 131 -3.70 -12.11 12.69
CA GLN A 131 -3.17 -11.06 11.84
C GLN A 131 -3.90 -11.04 10.50
N ILE A 132 -4.02 -12.21 9.85
CA ILE A 132 -4.81 -12.38 8.64
C ILE A 132 -6.26 -11.95 8.90
N ARG A 133 -6.91 -12.37 9.99
CA ARG A 133 -8.29 -11.99 10.34
C ARG A 133 -8.45 -10.48 10.55
N ARG A 134 -7.48 -9.83 11.21
CA ARG A 134 -7.43 -8.37 11.41
C ARG A 134 -7.20 -7.63 10.10
N GLU A 135 -6.35 -8.16 9.22
CA GLU A 135 -6.09 -7.63 7.88
C GLU A 135 -7.27 -7.88 6.92
N ILE A 136 -8.07 -8.93 7.15
CA ILE A 136 -9.15 -9.39 6.25
C ILE A 136 -10.48 -8.63 6.41
N GLY A 137 -10.80 -8.07 7.59
CA GLY A 137 -12.05 -7.31 7.82
C GLY A 137 -13.36 -8.08 7.55
N GLU A 138 -14.51 -7.49 7.93
CA GLU A 138 -15.84 -8.02 7.60
C GLU A 138 -16.19 -7.79 6.12
N GLY A 139 -16.64 -8.84 5.40
CA GLY A 139 -17.03 -8.77 3.97
C GLY A 139 -17.04 -10.15 3.27
N SER A 140 -17.72 -10.25 2.12
CA SER A 140 -17.69 -11.47 1.29
C SER A 140 -16.32 -11.66 0.61
N ALA A 141 -15.98 -12.88 0.17
CA ALA A 141 -14.73 -13.11 -0.55
C ALA A 141 -14.61 -12.27 -1.83
N ILE A 142 -15.75 -12.00 -2.48
CA ILE A 142 -15.85 -11.20 -3.69
C ILE A 142 -15.59 -9.72 -3.38
N ASP A 143 -16.15 -9.18 -2.28
CA ASP A 143 -15.86 -7.80 -1.84
C ASP A 143 -14.36 -7.60 -1.56
N ARG A 144 -13.71 -8.57 -0.93
CA ARG A 144 -12.26 -8.52 -0.68
C ARG A 144 -11.45 -8.47 -1.97
N LEU A 145 -11.82 -9.28 -2.96
CA LEU A 145 -11.17 -9.25 -4.27
C LEU A 145 -11.38 -7.89 -4.95
N GLY A 146 -12.58 -7.32 -4.85
CA GLY A 146 -12.89 -5.98 -5.36
C GLY A 146 -11.99 -4.91 -4.74
N ARG A 147 -11.90 -4.85 -3.40
CA ARG A 147 -11.02 -3.92 -2.69
C ARG A 147 -9.54 -4.09 -3.07
N LEU A 148 -9.08 -5.33 -3.25
CA LEU A 148 -7.71 -5.61 -3.68
C LEU A 148 -7.45 -5.09 -5.10
N MET A 149 -8.37 -5.32 -6.04
CA MET A 149 -8.24 -4.80 -7.41
C MET A 149 -8.18 -3.28 -7.41
N ILE A 150 -9.00 -2.61 -6.59
CA ILE A 150 -8.92 -1.15 -6.38
C ILE A 150 -7.53 -0.74 -5.86
N ALA A 151 -7.00 -1.44 -4.85
CA ALA A 151 -5.70 -1.13 -4.27
C ALA A 151 -4.54 -1.33 -5.25
N LEU A 152 -4.66 -2.29 -6.18
CA LEU A 152 -3.71 -2.53 -7.26
C LEU A 152 -3.87 -1.55 -8.44
N GLY A 153 -4.91 -0.72 -8.44
CA GLY A 153 -5.22 0.20 -9.54
C GLY A 153 -5.90 -0.47 -10.75
N GLU A 154 -6.33 -1.72 -10.60
CA GLU A 154 -7.01 -2.51 -11.64
C GLU A 154 -8.52 -2.19 -11.59
N LEU A 155 -8.87 -0.96 -11.96
CA LEU A 155 -10.21 -0.39 -11.75
C LEU A 155 -11.29 -1.10 -12.56
N GLU A 156 -10.99 -1.53 -13.79
CA GLU A 156 -11.95 -2.26 -14.65
C GLU A 156 -12.27 -3.64 -14.07
N LYS A 157 -11.27 -4.33 -13.50
CA LYS A 157 -11.49 -5.62 -12.82
C LYS A 157 -12.29 -5.42 -11.54
N ALA A 158 -11.99 -4.38 -10.78
CA ALA A 158 -12.76 -4.03 -9.58
C ALA A 158 -14.23 -3.76 -9.93
N GLU A 159 -14.49 -3.01 -11.01
CA GLU A 159 -15.83 -2.71 -11.50
C GLU A 159 -16.61 -3.99 -11.81
N ALA A 160 -16.05 -4.88 -12.64
CA ALA A 160 -16.67 -6.16 -12.97
C ALA A 160 -16.95 -7.03 -11.73
N ILE A 161 -16.08 -6.99 -10.72
CA ILE A 161 -16.29 -7.72 -9.46
C ILE A 161 -17.48 -7.14 -8.67
N TYR A 162 -17.61 -5.81 -8.58
CA TYR A 162 -18.72 -5.19 -7.86
C TYR A 162 -20.04 -5.27 -8.62
N GLU A 163 -20.03 -5.33 -9.96
CA GLU A 163 -21.19 -5.68 -10.77
C GLU A 163 -21.67 -7.10 -10.49
N LEU A 164 -20.77 -8.08 -10.52
CA LEU A 164 -21.07 -9.46 -10.15
C LEU A 164 -21.60 -9.57 -8.71
N LEU A 165 -20.98 -8.86 -7.77
CA LEU A 165 -21.44 -8.84 -6.37
C LEU A 165 -22.85 -8.24 -6.27
N CYS A 166 -23.18 -7.24 -7.08
CA CYS A 166 -24.52 -6.65 -7.15
C CYS A 166 -25.56 -7.67 -7.64
N GLU A 167 -25.24 -8.48 -8.65
CA GLU A 167 -26.13 -9.54 -9.18
C GLU A 167 -26.37 -10.66 -8.17
N LEU A 168 -25.35 -11.03 -7.40
CA LEU A 168 -25.42 -12.08 -6.39
C LEU A 168 -26.11 -11.64 -5.09
N THR A 169 -26.24 -10.33 -4.87
CA THR A 169 -26.80 -9.78 -3.64
C THR A 169 -28.32 -9.69 -3.74
N SER A 170 -29.02 -10.25 -2.75
CA SER A 170 -30.48 -10.11 -2.66
C SER A 170 -30.86 -8.64 -2.47
N GLU A 171 -31.89 -8.16 -3.18
CA GLU A 171 -32.41 -6.80 -3.02
C GLU A 171 -32.87 -6.45 -1.60
N ASN A 172 -33.15 -7.48 -0.78
CA ASN A 172 -33.54 -7.32 0.62
C ASN A 172 -32.33 -7.01 1.52
N ASP A 173 -31.11 -7.34 1.11
CA ASP A 173 -29.88 -6.97 1.82
C ASP A 173 -29.47 -5.54 1.49
N LYS A 174 -30.26 -4.59 2.01
CA LYS A 174 -30.05 -3.15 1.79
C LYS A 174 -28.69 -2.66 2.27
N LYS A 175 -28.09 -3.31 3.28
CA LYS A 175 -26.77 -2.96 3.79
C LYS A 175 -25.69 -3.27 2.77
N THR A 176 -25.67 -4.51 2.26
CA THR A 176 -24.69 -4.91 1.24
C THR A 176 -24.92 -4.15 -0.06
N VAL A 177 -26.16 -3.93 -0.48
CA VAL A 177 -26.46 -3.12 -1.68
C VAL A 177 -25.89 -1.70 -1.53
N ALA A 178 -26.11 -1.03 -0.40
CA ALA A 178 -25.56 0.31 -0.18
C ALA A 178 -24.02 0.32 -0.18
N TRP A 179 -23.40 -0.71 0.42
CA TRP A 179 -21.94 -0.87 0.41
C TRP A 179 -21.40 -1.00 -1.02
N ILE A 180 -22.00 -1.87 -1.84
CA ILE A 180 -21.62 -2.06 -3.25
C ILE A 180 -21.75 -0.72 -4.00
N ARG A 181 -22.87 -0.01 -3.86
CA ARG A 181 -23.07 1.30 -4.49
C ARG A 181 -21.98 2.30 -4.08
N ASN A 182 -21.59 2.33 -2.82
CA ASN A 182 -20.48 3.18 -2.36
C ASN A 182 -19.14 2.77 -3.00
N GLN A 183 -18.85 1.47 -3.13
CA GLN A 183 -17.61 1.00 -3.78
C GLN A 183 -17.61 1.29 -5.29
N SER A 184 -18.72 1.08 -6.00
CA SER A 184 -18.88 1.48 -7.41
C SER A 184 -18.67 2.98 -7.59
N GLY A 185 -19.22 3.80 -6.68
CA GLY A 185 -18.97 5.24 -6.66
C GLY A 185 -17.49 5.60 -6.49
N TYR A 186 -16.77 4.86 -5.62
CA TYR A 186 -15.33 5.05 -5.41
C TYR A 186 -14.49 4.67 -6.64
N ILE A 187 -14.85 3.58 -7.33
CA ILE A 187 -14.22 3.17 -8.58
C ILE A 187 -14.41 4.26 -9.65
N LYS A 188 -15.64 4.74 -9.84
CA LYS A 188 -15.94 5.82 -10.78
C LYS A 188 -15.22 7.12 -10.44
N TYR A 189 -15.12 7.44 -9.16
CA TYR A 189 -14.32 8.58 -8.69
C TYR A 189 -12.83 8.44 -9.07
N LYS A 190 -12.25 7.24 -8.93
CA LYS A 190 -10.87 6.95 -9.32
C LYS A 190 -10.65 6.97 -10.84
N GLN A 191 -11.67 6.63 -11.62
CA GLN A 191 -11.70 6.77 -13.08
C GLN A 191 -11.96 8.22 -13.54
N GLU A 192 -12.06 9.19 -12.62
CA GLU A 192 -12.40 10.60 -12.89
C GLU A 192 -13.80 10.81 -13.51
N GLN A 193 -14.67 9.79 -13.44
CA GLN A 193 -16.07 9.83 -13.86
C GLN A 193 -16.95 10.39 -12.74
N TYR A 194 -16.76 11.68 -12.45
CA TYR A 194 -17.34 12.32 -11.25
C TYR A 194 -18.87 12.34 -11.21
N SER A 195 -19.54 12.49 -12.36
CA SER A 195 -21.01 12.49 -12.43
C SER A 195 -21.61 11.13 -12.06
N GLU A 196 -21.01 10.04 -12.54
CA GLU A 196 -21.43 8.68 -12.21
C GLU A 196 -21.13 8.36 -10.74
N ALA A 197 -19.94 8.74 -10.25
CA ALA A 197 -19.57 8.61 -8.84
C ALA A 197 -20.60 9.28 -7.92
N GLN A 198 -21.04 10.49 -8.28
CA GLN A 198 -22.05 11.24 -7.54
C GLN A 198 -23.39 10.49 -7.45
N ALA A 199 -23.83 9.89 -8.55
CA ALA A 199 -25.07 9.11 -8.60
C ALA A 199 -25.00 7.89 -7.67
N PHE A 200 -23.91 7.11 -7.77
CA PHE A 200 -23.70 5.94 -6.92
C PHE A 200 -23.66 6.29 -5.43
N TYR A 201 -22.95 7.37 -5.04
CA TYR A 201 -22.91 7.79 -3.64
C TYR A 201 -24.27 8.29 -3.15
N LYS A 202 -25.03 8.99 -4.01
CA LYS A 202 -26.39 9.43 -3.67
C LYS A 202 -27.30 8.24 -3.40
N ASP A 203 -27.26 7.21 -4.25
CA ASP A 203 -28.04 5.98 -4.08
C ASP A 203 -27.65 5.25 -2.78
N ALA A 204 -26.36 5.07 -2.54
CA ALA A 204 -25.86 4.45 -1.31
C ALA A 204 -26.35 5.19 -0.06
N ARG A 205 -26.23 6.52 -0.05
CA ARG A 205 -26.69 7.39 1.04
C ARG A 205 -28.19 7.27 1.25
N GLU A 206 -29.01 7.33 0.20
CA GLU A 206 -30.47 7.26 0.32
C GLU A 206 -30.94 5.92 0.91
N ILE A 207 -30.26 4.82 0.59
CA ILE A 207 -30.53 3.51 1.19
C ILE A 207 -30.12 3.54 2.68
N GLN A 208 -28.92 4.02 3.00
CA GLN A 208 -28.40 4.08 4.37
C GLN A 208 -29.21 4.99 5.29
N GLU A 209 -29.64 6.17 4.82
CA GLU A 209 -30.46 7.11 5.61
C GLU A 209 -31.86 6.55 5.94
N LYS A 210 -32.40 5.67 5.09
CA LYS A 210 -33.68 4.96 5.34
C LYS A 210 -33.54 3.80 6.33
N MET A 211 -32.34 3.22 6.47
CA MET A 211 -32.05 2.17 7.44
C MET A 211 -31.82 2.80 8.83
N ARG A 212 -32.87 2.87 9.67
CA ARG A 212 -32.76 3.40 11.03
C ARG A 212 -32.34 2.33 12.06
N PRO A 213 -31.51 2.70 13.06
CA PRO A 213 -30.97 4.04 13.33
C PRO A 213 -29.82 4.45 12.40
N SER A 214 -29.79 5.72 11.99
CA SER A 214 -28.85 6.34 11.03
C SER A 214 -27.44 6.59 11.60
N THR A 215 -26.97 5.72 12.50
CA THR A 215 -25.66 5.82 13.17
C THR A 215 -24.65 4.80 12.63
N ASP A 216 -24.92 4.21 11.47
CA ASP A 216 -24.04 3.21 10.86
C ASP A 216 -22.71 3.86 10.41
N ILE A 217 -21.60 3.23 10.80
CA ILE A 217 -20.26 3.64 10.41
C ILE A 217 -20.11 3.63 8.88
N ASP A 218 -20.86 2.79 8.18
CA ASP A 218 -20.88 2.71 6.71
C ASP A 218 -21.41 4.01 6.06
N LEU A 219 -22.34 4.72 6.72
CA LEU A 219 -22.83 6.02 6.26
C LEU A 219 -21.74 7.10 6.36
N ALA A 220 -20.88 7.02 7.38
CA ALA A 220 -19.74 7.93 7.50
C ALA A 220 -18.72 7.73 6.36
N VAL A 221 -18.54 6.49 5.89
CA VAL A 221 -17.70 6.20 4.72
C VAL A 221 -18.29 6.84 3.47
N THR A 222 -19.59 6.65 3.21
CA THR A 222 -20.27 7.26 2.06
C THR A 222 -20.16 8.79 2.09
N TYR A 223 -20.44 9.43 3.23
CA TYR A 223 -20.28 10.87 3.38
C TYR A 223 -18.82 11.34 3.19
N SER A 224 -17.84 10.57 3.65
CA SER A 224 -16.43 10.91 3.42
C SER A 224 -16.06 10.88 1.93
N ASN A 225 -16.55 9.87 1.20
CA ASN A 225 -16.33 9.73 -0.22
C ASN A 225 -17.03 10.83 -1.03
N MET A 226 -18.25 11.21 -0.63
CA MET A 226 -18.93 12.39 -1.19
C MET A 226 -18.15 13.68 -0.92
N GLY A 227 -17.65 13.88 0.30
CA GLY A 227 -16.84 15.04 0.64
C GLY A 227 -15.57 15.13 -0.22
N LEU A 228 -14.90 13.99 -0.45
CA LEU A 228 -13.74 13.90 -1.33
C LEU A 228 -14.08 14.22 -2.79
N LEU A 229 -15.21 13.71 -3.29
CA LEU A 229 -15.72 14.04 -4.63
C LEU A 229 -15.91 15.55 -4.81
N TYR A 230 -16.60 16.21 -3.88
CA TYR A 230 -16.81 17.67 -3.96
C TYR A 230 -15.52 18.47 -3.75
N THR A 231 -14.57 17.96 -2.96
CA THR A 231 -13.24 18.56 -2.81
C THR A 231 -12.49 18.58 -4.15
N ASN A 232 -12.58 17.50 -4.94
CA ASN A 232 -11.99 17.43 -6.27
C ASN A 232 -12.71 18.32 -7.30
N LEU A 233 -14.02 18.48 -7.16
CA LEU A 233 -14.81 19.41 -7.98
C LEU A 233 -14.64 20.89 -7.55
N ASN A 234 -13.80 21.14 -6.53
CA ASN A 234 -13.57 22.46 -5.94
C ASN A 234 -14.86 23.12 -5.37
N ASP A 235 -15.89 22.32 -5.08
CA ASP A 235 -17.11 22.73 -4.37
C ASP A 235 -16.89 22.57 -2.86
N THR A 236 -16.20 23.56 -2.30
CA THR A 236 -15.78 23.54 -0.89
C THR A 236 -16.96 23.58 0.10
N SER A 237 -18.12 24.07 -0.32
CA SER A 237 -19.33 24.13 0.52
C SER A 237 -19.92 22.74 0.74
N ASN A 238 -20.16 21.99 -0.34
CA ASN A 238 -20.64 20.62 -0.23
C ASN A 238 -19.59 19.69 0.37
N ALA A 239 -18.30 19.91 0.06
CA ALA A 239 -17.22 19.14 0.66
C ALA A 239 -17.21 19.23 2.20
N LEU A 240 -17.30 20.45 2.76
CA LEU A 240 -17.39 20.66 4.21
C LEU A 240 -18.64 20.02 4.79
N LEU A 241 -19.81 20.20 4.15
CA LEU A 241 -21.06 19.61 4.62
C LEU A 241 -20.96 18.10 4.81
N TYR A 242 -20.45 17.38 3.81
CA TYR A 242 -20.37 15.92 3.87
C TYR A 242 -19.24 15.43 4.80
N HIS A 243 -18.08 16.10 4.81
CA HIS A 243 -17.03 15.74 5.77
C HIS A 243 -17.45 15.98 7.22
N GLN A 244 -18.21 17.05 7.50
CA GLN A 244 -18.74 17.31 8.84
C GLN A 244 -19.76 16.25 9.27
N LYS A 245 -20.67 15.85 8.37
CA LYS A 245 -21.60 14.74 8.66
C LYS A 245 -20.85 13.42 8.94
N ALA A 246 -19.79 13.12 8.19
CA ALA A 246 -18.96 11.96 8.45
C ALA A 246 -18.25 12.06 9.81
N LEU A 247 -17.75 13.25 10.16
CA LEU A 247 -17.09 13.52 11.43
C LEU A 247 -18.04 13.29 12.61
N GLU A 248 -19.26 13.83 12.55
CA GLU A 248 -20.27 13.67 13.61
C GLU A 248 -20.58 12.20 13.90
N ILE A 249 -20.73 11.36 12.86
CA ILE A 249 -20.96 9.92 13.03
C ILE A 249 -19.73 9.25 13.65
N ARG A 250 -18.52 9.61 13.19
CA ARG A 250 -17.27 9.02 13.68
C ARG A 250 -16.97 9.40 15.12
N GLU A 251 -17.16 10.66 15.52
CA GLU A 251 -16.95 11.12 16.89
C GLU A 251 -17.90 10.44 17.88
N LYS A 252 -19.12 10.10 17.45
CA LYS A 252 -20.09 9.38 18.27
C LYS A 252 -19.75 7.89 18.45
N ASN A 253 -19.17 7.24 17.44
CA ASN A 253 -19.02 5.78 17.39
C ASN A 253 -17.58 5.28 17.59
N LEU A 254 -16.57 6.13 17.42
CA LEU A 254 -15.16 5.74 17.47
C LEU A 254 -14.45 6.32 18.68
N LYS A 255 -13.35 5.67 19.08
CA LYS A 255 -12.45 6.20 20.11
C LYS A 255 -11.79 7.49 19.60
N VAL A 256 -11.48 8.42 20.52
CA VAL A 256 -10.89 9.74 20.21
C VAL A 256 -9.59 9.66 19.39
N ASN A 257 -8.83 8.58 19.52
CA ASN A 257 -7.58 8.34 18.79
C ASN A 257 -7.75 7.41 17.57
N HIS A 258 -8.97 7.19 17.08
CA HIS A 258 -9.20 6.33 15.92
C HIS A 258 -8.66 6.97 14.63
N GLN A 259 -8.02 6.16 13.80
CA GLN A 259 -7.40 6.58 12.54
C GLN A 259 -8.37 7.34 11.61
N ASP A 260 -9.61 6.86 11.49
CA ASP A 260 -10.62 7.50 10.64
C ASP A 260 -10.98 8.93 11.05
N LEU A 261 -10.86 9.28 12.34
CA LEU A 261 -11.02 10.68 12.79
C LEU A 261 -9.90 11.55 12.24
N ALA A 262 -8.65 11.06 12.30
CA ALA A 262 -7.49 11.76 11.77
C ALA A 262 -7.60 12.00 10.26
N THR A 263 -8.05 11.00 9.50
CA THR A 263 -8.35 11.12 8.06
C THR A 263 -9.42 12.18 7.80
N THR A 264 -10.49 12.19 8.61
CA THR A 264 -11.58 13.17 8.46
C THR A 264 -11.11 14.59 8.73
N TYR A 265 -10.39 14.80 9.84
CA TYR A 265 -9.82 16.11 10.16
C TYR A 265 -8.86 16.59 9.07
N ASN A 266 -8.05 15.70 8.49
CA ASN A 266 -7.14 16.07 7.41
C ASN A 266 -7.91 16.55 6.17
N ASN A 267 -8.99 15.87 5.81
CA ASN A 267 -9.80 16.24 4.66
C ASN A 267 -10.53 17.57 4.90
N ILE A 268 -11.08 17.79 6.09
CA ILE A 268 -11.66 19.09 6.47
C ILE A 268 -10.61 20.20 6.41
N GLY A 269 -9.39 19.94 6.92
CA GLY A 269 -8.26 20.86 6.83
C GLY A 269 -7.91 21.22 5.38
N LEU A 270 -7.95 20.24 4.47
CA LEU A 270 -7.72 20.47 3.04
C LEU A 270 -8.77 21.40 2.43
N VAL A 271 -10.04 21.21 2.77
CA VAL A 271 -11.11 22.08 2.25
C VAL A 271 -10.98 23.51 2.78
N TYR A 272 -10.64 23.70 4.06
CA TYR A 272 -10.34 25.03 4.60
C TYR A 272 -9.10 25.66 3.94
N TYR A 273 -8.08 24.86 3.63
CA TYR A 273 -6.91 25.34 2.90
C TYR A 273 -7.28 25.81 1.49
N GLN A 274 -8.13 25.09 0.75
CA GLN A 274 -8.64 25.52 -0.56
C GLN A 274 -9.45 26.83 -0.49
N ARG A 275 -10.13 27.07 0.63
CA ARG A 275 -10.82 28.33 0.94
C ARG A 275 -9.90 29.46 1.39
N GLN A 276 -8.59 29.23 1.46
CA GLN A 276 -7.57 30.16 1.98
C GLN A 276 -7.78 30.51 3.47
N GLU A 277 -8.52 29.68 4.21
CA GLU A 277 -8.74 29.82 5.66
C GLU A 277 -7.65 29.06 6.42
N PHE A 278 -6.40 29.48 6.24
CA PHE A 278 -5.22 28.72 6.64
C PHE A 278 -5.12 28.46 8.15
N SER A 279 -5.57 29.38 9.00
CA SER A 279 -5.60 29.18 10.46
C SER A 279 -6.53 28.03 10.87
N THR A 280 -7.70 27.94 10.24
CA THR A 280 -8.66 26.86 10.48
C THR A 280 -8.11 25.54 9.95
N ALA A 281 -7.52 25.55 8.74
CA ALA A 281 -6.86 24.38 8.17
C ALA A 281 -5.77 23.83 9.09
N LEU A 282 -4.91 24.71 9.63
CA LEU A 282 -3.84 24.35 10.54
C LEU A 282 -4.37 23.66 11.81
N SER A 283 -5.42 24.20 12.42
CA SER A 283 -6.06 23.59 13.61
C SER A 283 -6.54 22.15 13.33
N TYR A 284 -7.11 21.90 12.16
CA TYR A 284 -7.53 20.55 11.76
C TYR A 284 -6.35 19.62 11.47
N TYR A 285 -5.30 20.11 10.79
CA TYR A 285 -4.10 19.31 10.54
C TYR A 285 -3.34 18.96 11.83
N GLU A 286 -3.32 19.85 12.83
CA GLU A 286 -2.74 19.58 14.15
C GLU A 286 -3.52 18.50 14.91
N LYS A 287 -4.85 18.48 14.81
CA LYS A 287 -5.69 17.38 15.33
C LYS A 287 -5.35 16.05 14.67
N THR A 288 -5.20 16.04 13.34
CA THR A 288 -4.73 14.87 12.58
C THR A 288 -3.36 14.41 13.08
N LEU A 289 -2.40 15.33 13.20
CA LEU A 289 -1.03 15.02 13.60
C LEU A 289 -1.00 14.38 14.99
N LYS A 290 -1.75 14.94 15.94
CA LYS A 290 -1.84 14.43 17.31
C LYS A 290 -2.31 12.98 17.36
N ILE A 291 -3.34 12.63 16.58
CA ILE A 291 -3.85 11.25 16.53
C ILE A 291 -2.80 10.33 15.87
N TYR A 292 -2.25 10.72 14.72
CA TYR A 292 -1.27 9.90 14.01
C TYR A 292 0.02 9.68 14.80
N GLN A 293 0.51 10.66 15.55
CA GLN A 293 1.66 10.48 16.43
C GLN A 293 1.41 9.49 17.58
N GLN A 294 0.15 9.30 17.99
CA GLN A 294 -0.21 8.35 19.05
C GLN A 294 -0.34 6.91 18.54
N ILE A 295 -0.75 6.70 17.29
CA ILE A 295 -1.12 5.38 16.77
C ILE A 295 -0.16 4.82 15.71
N LEU A 296 0.73 5.64 15.15
CA LEU A 296 1.63 5.25 14.07
C LEU A 296 3.11 5.36 14.49
N PRO A 297 3.99 4.55 13.89
CA PRO A 297 5.43 4.75 14.06
C PRO A 297 5.86 6.10 13.47
N ALA A 298 6.94 6.67 14.01
CA ALA A 298 7.40 8.02 13.66
C ALA A 298 7.75 8.20 12.17
N ASN A 299 7.98 7.10 11.44
CA ASN A 299 8.31 7.07 10.03
C ASN A 299 7.12 6.80 9.10
N HIS A 300 5.89 6.80 9.63
CA HIS A 300 4.73 6.48 8.82
C HIS A 300 4.47 7.53 7.74
N SER A 301 4.13 7.09 6.53
CA SER A 301 3.94 7.96 5.36
C SER A 301 2.84 9.02 5.54
N TRP A 302 1.82 8.73 6.37
CA TRP A 302 0.77 9.70 6.71
C TRP A 302 1.26 10.83 7.59
N LEU A 303 2.22 10.60 8.51
CA LEU A 303 2.84 11.69 9.27
C LEU A 303 3.54 12.67 8.31
N ALA A 304 4.25 12.15 7.30
CA ALA A 304 4.87 13.00 6.28
C ALA A 304 3.84 13.83 5.51
N THR A 305 2.70 13.26 5.14
CA THR A 305 1.61 14.01 4.48
C THR A 305 1.06 15.11 5.39
N THR A 306 0.83 14.81 6.67
CA THR A 306 0.32 15.80 7.63
C THR A 306 1.34 16.92 7.88
N TYR A 307 2.62 16.61 8.10
CA TYR A 307 3.66 17.64 8.22
C TYR A 307 3.75 18.51 6.97
N LYS A 308 3.64 17.93 5.77
CA LYS A 308 3.61 18.70 4.52
C LYS A 308 2.43 19.68 4.50
N ASN A 309 1.23 19.22 4.86
CA ASN A 309 0.03 20.04 4.87
C ASN A 309 0.10 21.18 5.91
N ILE A 310 0.63 20.90 7.10
CA ILE A 310 0.93 21.90 8.13
C ILE A 310 1.93 22.92 7.60
N GLY A 311 3.03 22.46 7.00
CA GLY A 311 4.08 23.32 6.47
C GLY A 311 3.55 24.28 5.40
N LEU A 312 2.78 23.76 4.45
CA LEU A 312 2.10 24.56 3.42
C LEU A 312 1.15 25.61 4.03
N ALA A 313 0.31 25.22 4.98
CA ALA A 313 -0.61 26.14 5.65
C ALA A 313 0.13 27.26 6.40
N GLN A 314 1.25 26.95 7.06
CA GLN A 314 2.09 27.94 7.74
C GLN A 314 2.74 28.91 6.76
N ILE A 315 3.29 28.40 5.65
CA ILE A 315 3.86 29.24 4.58
C ILE A 315 2.80 30.18 4.02
N SER A 316 1.59 29.70 3.71
CA SER A 316 0.51 30.54 3.20
C SER A 316 0.04 31.62 4.19
N LYS A 317 0.30 31.45 5.49
CA LYS A 317 0.11 32.48 6.53
C LYS A 317 1.27 33.47 6.66
N GLY A 318 2.38 33.24 5.97
CA GLY A 318 3.62 34.01 6.11
C GLY A 318 4.60 33.45 7.16
N GLU A 319 4.31 32.32 7.79
CA GLU A 319 5.16 31.67 8.79
C GLU A 319 6.20 30.75 8.11
N HIS A 320 7.11 31.33 7.33
CA HIS A 320 7.98 30.57 6.43
C HIS A 320 8.96 29.64 7.16
N THR A 321 9.53 30.07 8.30
CA THR A 321 10.53 29.28 9.03
C THR A 321 9.96 28.01 9.63
N THR A 322 8.81 28.11 10.33
CA THR A 322 8.12 26.93 10.90
C THR A 322 7.55 26.04 9.80
N GLY A 323 7.07 26.65 8.70
CA GLY A 323 6.59 25.90 7.56
C GLY A 323 7.70 25.07 6.88
N LEU A 324 8.88 25.65 6.70
CA LEU A 324 10.07 24.95 6.19
C LEU A 324 10.51 23.80 7.10
N ASP A 325 10.51 24.00 8.43
CA ASP A 325 10.83 22.92 9.39
C ASP A 325 9.88 21.72 9.22
N ASN A 326 8.57 21.97 9.07
CA ASN A 326 7.60 20.91 8.82
C ASN A 326 7.76 20.25 7.45
N LEU A 327 8.11 21.00 6.40
CA LEU A 327 8.43 20.41 5.09
C LEU A 327 9.70 19.54 5.14
N CYS A 328 10.72 19.94 5.91
CA CYS A 328 11.93 19.14 6.14
C CYS A 328 11.59 17.83 6.86
N LYS A 329 10.79 17.88 7.93
CA LYS A 329 10.29 16.66 8.63
C LYS A 329 9.55 15.72 7.68
N ALA A 330 8.69 16.26 6.83
CA ALA A 330 8.00 15.48 5.80
C ALA A 330 8.97 14.83 4.81
N MET A 331 10.00 15.57 4.37
CA MET A 331 11.03 15.08 3.46
C MET A 331 11.85 13.95 4.10
N ASP A 332 12.27 14.11 5.35
CA ASP A 332 13.09 13.12 6.06
C ASP A 332 12.37 11.78 6.20
N ILE A 333 11.09 11.81 6.58
CA ILE A 333 10.25 10.61 6.64
C ILE A 333 10.15 9.96 5.25
N ARG A 334 9.91 10.75 4.19
CA ARG A 334 9.78 10.23 2.82
C ARG A 334 11.08 9.61 2.31
N LYS A 335 12.23 10.24 2.58
CA LYS A 335 13.57 9.71 2.23
C LYS A 335 13.89 8.41 2.97
N MET A 336 13.35 8.21 4.18
CA MET A 336 13.59 6.99 4.94
C MET A 336 12.75 5.79 4.46
N VAL A 337 11.54 6.02 3.95
CA VAL A 337 10.60 4.94 3.60
C VAL A 337 10.43 4.69 2.10
N LEU A 338 10.90 5.59 1.24
CA LEU A 338 10.72 5.48 -0.21
C LEU A 338 12.07 5.36 -0.94
N PRO A 339 12.08 4.77 -2.14
CA PRO A 339 13.26 4.80 -3.01
C PRO A 339 13.72 6.25 -3.27
N PRO A 340 15.03 6.51 -3.43
CA PRO A 340 15.57 7.85 -3.62
C PRO A 340 14.94 8.65 -4.77
N ASN A 341 14.51 7.96 -5.83
CA ASN A 341 13.94 8.58 -7.03
C ASN A 341 12.40 8.68 -6.99
N HIS A 342 11.78 8.54 -5.82
CA HIS A 342 10.32 8.54 -5.71
C HIS A 342 9.74 9.96 -5.93
N PRO A 343 8.72 10.14 -6.78
CA PRO A 343 8.16 11.45 -7.13
C PRO A 343 7.69 12.32 -5.95
N SER A 344 7.27 11.69 -4.85
CA SER A 344 6.88 12.43 -3.64
C SER A 344 8.03 13.20 -2.99
N ILE A 345 9.28 12.74 -3.13
CA ILE A 345 10.46 13.45 -2.64
C ILE A 345 10.70 14.68 -3.52
N ALA A 346 10.66 14.51 -4.84
CA ALA A 346 10.76 15.63 -5.79
C ALA A 346 9.68 16.70 -5.55
N SER A 347 8.45 16.28 -5.27
CA SER A 347 7.35 17.20 -4.95
C SER A 347 7.66 18.06 -3.73
N ILE A 348 8.21 17.49 -2.64
CA ILE A 348 8.59 18.25 -1.44
C ILE A 348 9.77 19.18 -1.74
N CYS A 349 10.81 18.71 -2.46
CA CYS A 349 11.91 19.56 -2.90
C CYS A 349 11.41 20.76 -3.72
N SER A 350 10.49 20.53 -4.66
CA SER A 350 9.88 21.59 -5.48
C SER A 350 9.08 22.58 -4.63
N THR A 351 8.38 22.11 -3.59
CA THR A 351 7.68 22.98 -2.64
C THR A 351 8.67 23.81 -1.82
N ILE A 352 9.75 23.21 -1.29
CA ILE A 352 10.76 23.95 -0.52
C ILE A 352 11.46 24.99 -1.41
N GLY A 353 11.80 24.63 -2.65
CA GLY A 353 12.37 25.56 -3.62
C GLY A 353 11.44 26.74 -3.93
N GLU A 354 10.12 26.51 -3.88
CA GLU A 354 9.11 27.56 -4.06
C GLU A 354 9.13 28.58 -2.92
N VAL A 355 9.23 28.12 -1.68
CA VAL A 355 9.35 29.01 -0.51
C VAL A 355 10.62 29.86 -0.58
N TYR A 356 11.75 29.25 -0.97
CA TYR A 356 13.01 29.99 -1.15
C TYR A 356 12.95 30.98 -2.32
N ARG A 357 12.17 30.70 -3.38
CA ARG A 357 11.92 31.66 -4.46
C ARG A 357 11.15 32.87 -3.94
N GLU A 358 10.09 32.65 -3.17
CA GLU A 358 9.24 33.73 -2.63
C GLU A 358 9.99 34.62 -1.64
N THR A 359 10.89 34.04 -0.85
CA THR A 359 11.81 34.77 0.04
C THR A 359 13.02 35.39 -0.67
N LYS A 360 13.12 35.24 -2.00
CA LYS A 360 14.20 35.74 -2.87
C LYS A 360 15.58 35.12 -2.58
N GLU A 361 15.63 33.99 -1.90
CA GLU A 361 16.83 33.17 -1.73
C GLU A 361 17.05 32.28 -2.97
N TYR A 362 17.25 32.93 -4.12
CA TYR A 362 17.32 32.27 -5.43
C TYR A 362 18.38 31.15 -5.53
N PRO A 363 19.59 31.26 -4.95
CA PRO A 363 20.56 30.16 -4.97
C PRO A 363 20.07 28.91 -4.23
N THR A 364 19.42 29.08 -3.09
CA THR A 364 18.86 27.97 -2.31
C THR A 364 17.67 27.34 -3.04
N ALA A 365 16.79 28.17 -3.62
CA ALA A 365 15.68 27.71 -4.45
C ALA A 365 16.18 26.86 -5.63
N LEU A 366 17.22 27.33 -6.33
CA LEU A 366 17.82 26.62 -7.46
C LEU A 366 18.30 25.22 -7.04
N LYS A 367 19.01 25.11 -5.91
CA LYS A 367 19.50 23.83 -5.38
C LYS A 367 18.38 22.82 -5.17
N PHE A 368 17.27 23.23 -4.58
CA PHE A 368 16.11 22.34 -4.34
C PHE A 368 15.40 21.95 -5.64
N TYR A 369 15.29 22.86 -6.61
CA TYR A 369 14.75 22.52 -7.93
C TYR A 369 15.67 21.58 -8.71
N GLU A 370 16.99 21.73 -8.60
CA GLU A 370 17.96 20.80 -9.20
C GLU A 370 17.88 19.41 -8.55
N GLU A 371 17.71 19.32 -7.23
CA GLU A 371 17.47 18.05 -6.53
C GLU A 371 16.17 17.38 -7.01
N ALA A 372 15.08 18.15 -7.10
CA ALA A 372 13.80 17.65 -7.64
C ALA A 372 13.96 17.14 -9.08
N LEU A 373 14.69 17.88 -9.91
CA LEU A 373 14.96 17.53 -11.31
C LEU A 373 15.72 16.20 -11.44
N VAL A 374 16.74 15.98 -10.61
CA VAL A 374 17.52 14.73 -10.61
C VAL A 374 16.63 13.54 -10.27
N ILE A 375 15.77 13.69 -9.25
CA ILE A 375 14.82 12.65 -8.82
C ILE A 375 13.83 12.34 -9.95
N GLU A 376 13.23 13.37 -10.58
CA GLU A 376 12.26 13.22 -11.67
C GLU A 376 12.85 12.54 -12.91
N LYS A 377 14.09 12.85 -13.27
CA LYS A 377 14.78 12.24 -14.42
C LYS A 377 15.13 10.78 -14.20
N ASN A 378 15.34 10.38 -12.94
CA ASN A 378 15.71 9.02 -12.57
C ASN A 378 14.50 8.18 -12.08
N ALA A 379 13.28 8.71 -12.21
CA ALA A 379 12.06 7.99 -11.85
C ALA A 379 11.80 6.81 -12.82
N PRO A 380 11.27 5.66 -12.34
CA PRO A 380 10.99 4.50 -13.21
C PRO A 380 10.03 4.81 -14.37
N GLN A 381 9.10 5.75 -14.14
CA GLN A 381 8.22 6.30 -15.16
C GLN A 381 8.37 7.81 -15.17
N ILE A 382 8.84 8.35 -16.29
CA ILE A 382 9.08 9.79 -16.43
C ILE A 382 7.75 10.51 -16.56
N ASN A 383 7.45 11.37 -15.58
CA ASN A 383 6.34 12.32 -15.69
C ASN A 383 6.83 13.60 -16.39
N TYR A 384 6.63 13.65 -17.70
CA TYR A 384 7.03 14.80 -18.53
C TYR A 384 6.35 16.12 -18.15
N SER A 385 5.18 16.07 -17.51
CA SER A 385 4.49 17.26 -16.97
C SER A 385 5.27 17.89 -15.83
N SER A 386 5.58 17.08 -14.81
CA SER A 386 6.35 17.50 -13.64
C SER A 386 7.72 18.02 -14.07
N LEU A 387 8.36 17.29 -14.99
CA LEU A 387 9.66 17.66 -15.53
C LEU A 387 9.62 19.02 -16.26
N ALA A 388 8.59 19.27 -17.07
CA ALA A 388 8.40 20.56 -17.74
C ALA A 388 8.25 21.71 -16.74
N MET A 389 7.44 21.51 -15.70
CA MET A 389 7.25 22.49 -14.63
C MET A 389 8.56 22.76 -13.87
N THR A 390 9.32 21.72 -13.52
CA THR A 390 10.60 21.86 -12.83
C THR A 390 11.62 22.61 -13.70
N TYR A 391 11.71 22.30 -15.00
CA TYR A 391 12.56 23.04 -15.93
C TYR A 391 12.15 24.51 -16.05
N TYR A 392 10.86 24.80 -16.12
CA TYR A 392 10.35 26.17 -16.13
C TYR A 392 10.71 26.93 -14.85
N LYS A 393 10.54 26.31 -13.67
CA LYS A 393 10.94 26.89 -12.39
C LYS A 393 12.44 27.20 -12.34
N ILE A 394 13.30 26.27 -12.77
CA ILE A 394 14.75 26.47 -12.85
C ILE A 394 15.10 27.63 -13.80
N SER A 395 14.47 27.66 -14.99
CA SER A 395 14.67 28.73 -15.98
C SER A 395 14.38 30.10 -15.39
N ARG A 396 13.26 30.25 -14.67
CA ARG A 396 12.90 31.51 -14.01
C ARG A 396 13.93 31.94 -12.97
N ILE A 397 14.36 31.02 -12.10
CA ILE A 397 15.38 31.33 -11.10
C ILE A 397 16.70 31.76 -11.75
N LEU A 398 17.15 31.07 -12.80
CA LEU A 398 18.35 31.42 -13.53
C LEU A 398 18.25 32.80 -14.20
N SER A 399 17.06 33.17 -14.69
CA SER A 399 16.82 34.52 -15.20
C SER A 399 16.94 35.59 -14.11
N GLU A 400 16.43 35.35 -12.90
CA GLU A 400 16.59 36.27 -11.76
C GLU A 400 18.06 36.40 -11.34
N LEU A 401 18.82 35.30 -11.44
CA LEU A 401 20.27 35.28 -11.22
C LEU A 401 21.09 35.84 -12.38
N LYS A 402 20.46 36.42 -13.42
CA LYS A 402 21.10 36.96 -14.64
C LYS A 402 21.94 35.95 -15.42
N ARG A 403 21.67 34.65 -15.28
CA ARG A 403 22.31 33.55 -16.02
C ARG A 403 21.51 33.21 -17.27
N HIS A 404 21.40 34.18 -18.18
CA HIS A 404 20.45 34.13 -19.30
C HIS A 404 20.65 32.95 -20.26
N ASP A 405 21.90 32.56 -20.57
CA ASP A 405 22.19 31.41 -21.43
C ASP A 405 21.64 30.10 -20.85
N SER A 406 21.91 29.89 -19.55
CA SER A 406 21.40 28.71 -18.84
C SER A 406 19.87 28.77 -18.73
N ALA A 407 19.31 29.95 -18.44
CA ALA A 407 17.86 30.14 -18.34
C ALA A 407 17.13 29.77 -19.65
N ALA A 408 17.68 30.19 -20.80
CA ALA A 408 17.11 29.87 -22.12
C ALA A 408 17.17 28.37 -22.42
N LYS A 409 18.29 27.69 -22.10
CA LYS A 409 18.41 26.23 -22.25
C LYS A 409 17.36 25.49 -21.43
N TYR A 410 17.13 25.89 -20.18
CA TYR A 410 16.10 25.26 -19.34
C TYR A 410 14.68 25.59 -19.81
N ALA A 411 14.44 26.79 -20.35
CA ALA A 411 13.14 27.13 -20.96
C ALA A 411 12.84 26.26 -22.19
N GLU A 412 13.84 26.01 -23.03
CA GLU A 412 13.69 25.10 -24.17
C GLU A 412 13.32 23.68 -23.73
N LEU A 413 14.02 23.15 -22.72
CA LEU A 413 13.73 21.83 -22.14
C LEU A 413 12.33 21.74 -21.54
N ALA A 414 11.82 22.84 -20.96
CA ALA A 414 10.44 22.91 -20.46
C ALA A 414 9.43 22.73 -21.61
N VAL A 415 9.61 23.45 -22.72
CA VAL A 415 8.76 23.34 -23.93
C VAL A 415 8.83 21.94 -24.53
N GLN A 416 10.04 21.38 -24.68
CA GLN A 416 10.26 20.03 -25.21
C GLN A 416 9.67 18.93 -24.34
N SER A 417 9.68 19.11 -23.01
CA SER A 417 9.07 18.15 -22.09
C SER A 417 7.55 18.25 -22.11
N ALA A 418 7.02 19.48 -22.17
CA ALA A 418 5.58 19.74 -22.25
C ALA A 418 4.95 19.17 -23.53
N SER A 419 5.67 19.12 -24.66
CA SER A 419 5.16 18.54 -25.92
C SER A 419 5.06 17.01 -25.88
N LYS A 420 5.78 16.34 -24.97
CA LYS A 420 5.72 14.88 -24.77
C LYS A 420 4.60 14.44 -23.83
N SER A 421 3.80 15.38 -23.34
CA SER A 421 2.69 15.11 -22.41
C SER A 421 1.39 15.76 -22.90
N SER A 422 0.29 15.04 -22.73
CA SER A 422 -1.07 15.58 -22.87
C SER A 422 -1.46 16.51 -21.72
N THR A 423 -0.74 16.44 -20.60
CA THR A 423 -1.00 17.17 -19.36
C THR A 423 0.23 17.98 -18.97
N PRO A 424 0.61 18.99 -19.75
CA PRO A 424 0.27 20.31 -19.22
C PRO A 424 -0.84 20.96 -20.06
N SER A 425 -1.67 21.79 -19.42
CA SER A 425 -2.76 22.47 -20.11
C SER A 425 -2.22 23.32 -21.27
N ASP A 426 -3.06 23.62 -22.27
CA ASP A 426 -2.62 24.50 -23.37
C ASP A 426 -2.17 25.88 -22.86
N ASN A 427 -2.73 26.33 -21.73
CA ASN A 427 -2.31 27.55 -21.06
C ASN A 427 -0.89 27.42 -20.45
N ASP A 428 -0.58 26.30 -19.80
CA ASP A 428 0.77 26.04 -19.27
C ASP A 428 1.80 25.91 -20.39
N LYS A 429 1.45 25.20 -21.47
CA LYS A 429 2.28 25.10 -22.69
C LYS A 429 2.59 26.46 -23.27
N LYS A 430 1.58 27.35 -23.31
CA LYS A 430 1.75 28.74 -23.72
C LYS A 430 2.70 29.50 -22.79
N ILE A 431 2.52 29.39 -21.46
CA ILE A 431 3.40 30.04 -20.47
C ILE A 431 4.87 29.62 -20.68
N TYR A 432 5.13 28.34 -20.92
CA TYR A 432 6.50 27.85 -21.17
C TYR A 432 7.09 28.42 -22.45
N LYS A 433 6.29 28.49 -23.52
CA LYS A 433 6.69 29.04 -24.81
C LYS A 433 6.98 30.54 -24.71
N ASP A 434 6.08 31.31 -24.11
CA ASP A 434 6.25 32.75 -23.90
C ASP A 434 7.51 33.06 -23.07
N ASN A 435 7.80 32.25 -22.04
CA ASN A 435 9.03 32.37 -21.26
C ASN A 435 10.30 32.09 -22.09
N PHE A 436 10.26 31.07 -22.96
CA PHE A 436 11.37 30.76 -23.86
C PHE A 436 11.63 31.88 -24.86
N GLU A 437 10.60 32.37 -25.55
CA GLU A 437 10.71 33.46 -26.52
C GLU A 437 11.26 34.74 -25.88
N ARG A 438 10.75 35.11 -24.69
CA ARG A 438 11.24 36.26 -23.92
C ARG A 438 12.73 36.15 -23.59
N LEU A 439 13.22 34.96 -23.26
CA LEU A 439 14.63 34.74 -22.93
C LEU A 439 15.52 34.77 -24.18
N GLN A 440 15.03 34.31 -25.33
CA GLN A 440 15.75 34.45 -26.60
C GLN A 440 15.95 35.92 -26.99
N THR A 441 14.93 36.76 -26.83
CA THR A 441 15.04 38.21 -27.11
C THR A 441 16.08 38.89 -26.22
N LYS A 442 16.30 38.42 -24.99
CA LYS A 442 17.33 38.97 -24.09
C LYS A 442 18.76 38.56 -24.45
N LEU A 443 18.92 37.50 -25.24
CA LEU A 443 20.20 36.98 -25.72
C LEU A 443 20.57 37.53 -27.11
N SER A 444 19.58 38.08 -27.82
CA SER A 444 19.71 38.80 -29.10
C SER A 444 20.18 40.22 -28.84
#